data_AF-A0A7C3LJP6-F1
#
_entry.id   AF-A0A7C3LJP6-F1
#
_cell.length_a   1.000
_cell.length_b   1.000
_cell.length_c   1.000
_cell.angle_alpha   90.00
_cell.angle_beta   90.00
_cell.angle_gamma   90.00
#
_symmetry.space_group_name_H-M   'P 1'
#
loop_
_entity.id
_entity.type
_entity.pdbx_description
1 polymer ?
#
loop_
_entity_poly.entity_id
_entity_poly.type
_entity_poly.pdbx_seq_one_letter_code
_entity_poly.pdbx_strand_id
1 'polypeptide(L)'
;MSDSARVHSLDALKDLRTALLKFGTEASSAVSVADLEIRRVLDGLRASLSFWQAEVRRCQDEVVRAKSELSRRRWGHSEGRGPGQTEAEIVLKKAQARLRHAEEKVEITRNWLRTLPQEVQECEGPLRQLAGFVEADLRHAAAVLDMKIAALEAYVSAADVRGSPDPAPPAEQVSQAPTPKEQTP
;
A
#
# COMPACT_ATOMS: atom_id res chain seq x y z
N MET A 1 -26.20 -26.40 40.31
CA MET A 1 -26.45 -25.57 39.12
C MET A 1 -25.10 -25.07 38.59
N SER A 2 -24.32 -25.96 37.99
CA SER A 2 -23.04 -25.64 37.36
C SER A 2 -23.26 -25.69 35.86
N ASP A 3 -23.78 -24.58 35.33
CA ASP A 3 -23.99 -24.43 33.90
C ASP A 3 -22.64 -24.11 33.26
N SER A 4 -21.89 -25.15 32.90
CA SER A 4 -20.64 -25.03 32.16
C SER A 4 -20.97 -24.57 30.74
N ALA A 5 -20.86 -23.27 30.49
CA ALA A 5 -20.99 -22.68 29.16
C ALA A 5 -20.11 -23.44 28.15
N ARG A 6 -20.72 -23.97 27.09
CA ARG A 6 -20.06 -24.76 26.04
C ARG A 6 -19.19 -23.82 25.18
N VAL A 7 -17.91 -23.69 25.51
CA VAL A 7 -16.94 -22.86 24.78
C VAL A 7 -16.54 -23.56 23.48
N HIS A 8 -17.34 -23.38 22.42
CA HIS A 8 -17.07 -23.96 21.09
C HIS A 8 -16.31 -23.04 20.12
N SER A 9 -16.07 -21.77 20.49
CA SER A 9 -15.58 -20.76 19.55
C SER A 9 -14.24 -20.13 19.94
N LEU A 10 -13.45 -20.76 20.82
CA LEU A 10 -12.11 -20.26 21.17
C LEU A 10 -11.18 -20.23 19.95
N ASP A 11 -11.22 -21.28 19.13
CA ASP A 11 -10.46 -21.36 17.89
C ASP A 11 -10.91 -20.29 16.89
N ALA A 12 -12.22 -20.05 16.77
CA ALA A 12 -12.75 -18.99 15.91
C ALA A 12 -12.28 -17.58 16.35
N LEU A 13 -12.10 -17.34 17.66
CA LEU A 13 -11.54 -16.07 18.16
C LEU A 13 -10.04 -15.93 17.83
N LYS A 14 -9.27 -17.03 17.93
CA LYS A 14 -7.85 -17.07 17.53
C LYS A 14 -7.68 -16.86 16.03
N ASP A 15 -8.55 -17.46 15.22
CA ASP A 15 -8.58 -17.28 13.77
C ASP A 15 -8.94 -15.84 13.40
N LEU A 16 -9.97 -15.27 14.03
CA LEU A 16 -10.34 -13.86 13.83
C LEU A 16 -9.19 -12.91 14.17
N ARG A 17 -8.52 -13.13 15.30
CA ARG A 17 -7.34 -12.35 15.69
C ARG A 17 -6.25 -12.43 14.63
N THR A 18 -5.94 -13.64 14.15
CA THR A 18 -4.93 -13.86 13.13
C THR A 18 -5.30 -13.17 11.82
N ALA A 19 -6.56 -13.26 11.40
CA ALA A 19 -7.08 -12.60 10.21
C ALA A 19 -7.00 -11.06 10.34
N LEU A 20 -7.33 -10.51 11.50
CA LEU A 20 -7.22 -9.06 11.77
C LEU A 20 -5.78 -8.57 11.65
N LEU A 21 -4.82 -9.25 12.28
CA LEU A 21 -3.41 -8.84 12.21
C LEU A 21 -2.89 -8.90 10.76
N LYS A 22 -3.24 -9.94 10.01
CA LYS A 22 -2.89 -10.06 8.58
C LYS A 22 -3.49 -8.91 7.77
N PHE A 23 -4.79 -8.67 7.91
CA PHE A 23 -5.46 -7.54 7.25
C PHE A 23 -4.79 -6.21 7.58
N GLY A 24 -4.43 -5.98 8.85
CA GLY A 24 -3.75 -4.75 9.25
C GLY A 24 -2.41 -4.55 8.54
N THR A 25 -1.59 -5.61 8.43
CA THR A 25 -0.32 -5.54 7.70
C THR A 25 -0.51 -5.30 6.20
N GLU A 26 -1.49 -5.98 5.59
CA GLU A 26 -1.79 -5.84 4.16
C GLU A 26 -2.36 -4.46 3.82
N ALA A 27 -3.30 -3.97 4.63
CA ALA A 27 -3.92 -2.67 4.44
C ALA A 27 -2.91 -1.52 4.63
N SER A 28 -2.07 -1.57 5.68
CA SER A 28 -1.03 -0.56 5.90
C SER A 28 -0.01 -0.52 4.74
N SER A 29 0.39 -1.70 4.25
CA SER A 29 1.25 -1.81 3.07
C SER A 29 0.58 -1.22 1.83
N ALA A 30 -0.68 -1.56 1.56
CA ALA A 30 -1.43 -1.07 0.41
C ALA A 30 -1.59 0.45 0.42
N VAL A 31 -1.90 1.05 1.58
CA VAL A 31 -1.99 2.51 1.73
C VAL A 31 -0.63 3.18 1.48
N SER A 32 0.46 2.60 2.01
CA SER A 32 1.81 3.11 1.80
C SER A 32 2.23 3.07 0.32
N VAL A 33 1.88 2.00 -0.39
CA VAL A 33 2.12 1.88 -1.84
C VAL A 33 1.32 2.92 -2.61
N ALA A 34 0.05 3.13 -2.27
CA ALA A 34 -0.78 4.13 -2.92
C ALA A 34 -0.22 5.55 -2.76
N ASP A 35 0.22 5.93 -1.55
CA ASP A 35 0.86 7.22 -1.29
C ASP A 35 2.16 7.40 -2.09
N LEU A 36 2.98 6.35 -2.17
CA LEU A 36 4.22 6.39 -2.96
C LEU A 36 3.94 6.57 -4.45
N GLU A 37 2.96 5.87 -5.01
CA GLU A 37 2.60 5.99 -6.43
C GLU A 37 2.04 7.37 -6.76
N ILE A 38 1.22 7.96 -5.88
CA ILE A 38 0.74 9.35 -6.03
C ILE A 38 1.93 10.32 -6.11
N ARG A 39 2.87 10.22 -5.17
CA ARG A 39 4.08 11.07 -5.17
C ARG A 39 4.92 10.87 -6.41
N ARG A 40 5.13 9.61 -6.81
CA ARG A 40 5.87 9.24 -8.02
C ARG A 40 5.27 9.85 -9.28
N VAL A 41 3.95 9.82 -9.43
CA VAL A 41 3.25 10.42 -10.57
C VAL A 41 3.42 11.94 -10.56
N LEU A 42 3.25 12.60 -9.41
CA LEU A 42 3.43 14.04 -9.29
C LEU A 42 4.85 14.48 -9.61
N ASP A 43 5.86 13.78 -9.10
CA ASP A 43 7.26 14.08 -9.40
C ASP A 43 7.60 13.79 -10.87
N GLY A 44 7.04 12.71 -11.44
CA GLY A 44 7.14 12.42 -12.87
C GLY A 44 6.55 13.53 -13.75
N LEU A 45 5.43 14.13 -13.35
CA LEU A 45 4.84 15.28 -14.04
C LEU A 45 5.71 16.53 -13.93
N ARG A 46 6.27 16.81 -12.75
CA ARG A 46 7.22 17.93 -12.56
C ARG A 46 8.47 17.78 -13.43
N ALA A 47 9.05 16.57 -13.45
CA ALA A 47 10.18 16.24 -14.30
C ALA A 47 9.82 16.41 -15.78
N SER A 48 8.67 15.90 -16.21
CA SER A 48 8.16 16.05 -17.57
C SER A 48 7.99 17.52 -17.96
N LEU A 49 7.44 18.35 -17.07
CA LEU A 49 7.30 19.79 -17.32
C LEU A 49 8.66 20.46 -17.53
N SER A 50 9.64 20.14 -16.69
CA SER A 50 10.99 20.69 -16.82
C SER A 50 11.66 20.27 -18.13
N PHE A 51 11.46 19.01 -18.53
CA PHE A 51 11.94 18.48 -19.80
C PHE A 51 11.32 19.21 -20.99
N TRP A 52 9.98 19.34 -21.02
CA TRP A 52 9.30 20.02 -22.12
C TRP A 52 9.64 21.51 -22.20
N GLN A 53 9.85 22.19 -21.07
CA GLN A 53 10.34 23.57 -21.07
C GLN A 53 11.75 23.71 -21.65
N ALA A 54 12.64 22.75 -21.37
CA ALA A 54 13.97 22.72 -21.98
C ALA A 54 13.88 22.42 -23.49
N GLU A 55 13.00 21.51 -23.90
CA GLU A 55 12.74 21.21 -25.31
C GLU A 55 12.14 22.39 -26.07
N VAL A 56 11.24 23.16 -25.46
CA VAL A 56 10.72 24.42 -26.05
C VAL A 56 11.87 25.38 -26.36
N ARG A 57 12.81 25.58 -25.41
CA ARG A 57 13.98 26.45 -25.64
C ARG A 57 14.85 25.95 -26.80
N ARG A 58 15.12 24.65 -26.85
CA ARG A 58 15.87 24.02 -27.96
C ARG A 58 15.15 24.20 -29.31
N CYS A 59 13.84 23.97 -29.34
CA CYS A 59 13.02 24.15 -30.53
C CYS A 59 12.96 25.62 -30.98
N GLN A 60 12.95 26.58 -30.04
CA GLN A 60 13.04 28.01 -30.35
C GLN A 60 14.37 28.35 -31.02
N ASP A 61 15.48 27.84 -30.51
CA ASP A 61 16.80 28.00 -31.11
C ASP A 61 16.87 27.40 -32.52
N GLU A 62 16.29 26.21 -32.72
CA GLU A 62 16.18 25.58 -34.06
C GLU A 62 15.37 26.45 -35.04
N VAL A 63 14.26 27.02 -34.60
CA VAL A 63 13.45 27.93 -35.43
C VAL A 63 14.24 29.18 -35.80
N VAL A 64 14.98 29.78 -34.86
CA VAL A 64 15.83 30.95 -35.13
C VAL A 64 16.92 30.60 -36.14
N ARG A 65 17.59 29.46 -35.97
CA ARG A 65 18.60 28.97 -36.93
C ARG A 65 17.98 28.76 -38.32
N ALA A 66 16.87 28.05 -38.42
CA ALA A 66 16.19 27.79 -39.70
C ALA A 66 15.72 29.10 -40.39
N LYS A 67 15.23 30.08 -39.62
CA LYS A 67 14.90 31.42 -40.15
C LYS A 67 16.14 32.14 -40.70
N SER A 68 17.25 32.09 -39.97
CA SER A 68 18.51 32.72 -40.39
C SER A 68 19.06 32.09 -41.67
N GLU A 69 18.99 30.76 -41.80
CA GLU A 69 19.40 30.06 -43.02
C GLU A 69 18.50 30.39 -44.21
N LEU A 70 17.19 30.41 -44.00
CA LEU A 70 16.24 30.82 -45.04
C LEU A 70 16.50 32.26 -45.50
N SER A 71 16.75 33.18 -44.56
CA SER A 71 17.13 34.55 -44.88
C SER A 71 18.44 34.57 -45.67
N ARG A 72 19.51 33.90 -45.19
CA ARG A 72 20.80 33.86 -45.89
C ARG A 72 20.67 33.37 -47.34
N ARG A 73 19.88 32.32 -47.57
CA ARG A 73 19.62 31.77 -48.90
C ARG A 73 18.78 32.71 -49.77
N ARG A 74 17.81 33.43 -49.18
CA ARG A 74 17.00 34.44 -49.88
C ARG A 74 17.83 35.61 -50.40
N TRP A 75 18.78 36.11 -49.60
CA TRP A 75 19.60 37.27 -49.98
C TRP A 75 20.79 36.90 -50.88
N GLY A 76 21.24 35.64 -50.85
CA GLY A 76 22.32 35.14 -51.71
C GLY A 76 21.91 34.83 -53.16
N HIS A 77 20.62 34.93 -53.51
CA HIS A 77 20.12 34.74 -54.87
C HIS A 77 19.59 36.09 -55.40
N SER A 78 20.26 36.68 -56.39
CA SER A 78 19.86 37.95 -57.02
C SER A 78 18.75 37.78 -58.07
N GLU A 79 18.55 36.56 -58.57
CA GLU A 79 17.48 36.17 -59.47
C GLU A 79 16.58 35.16 -58.74
N GLY A 80 15.26 35.31 -58.83
CA GLY A 80 14.29 34.71 -57.91
C GLY A 80 14.37 33.19 -57.63
N ARG A 81 13.68 32.77 -56.55
CA ARG A 81 13.46 31.38 -56.05
C ARG A 81 14.42 30.32 -56.62
N GLY A 82 15.60 30.18 -56.02
CA GLY A 82 16.52 29.08 -56.29
C GLY A 82 16.08 27.73 -55.68
N PRO A 83 16.58 26.59 -56.19
CA PRO A 83 16.17 25.24 -55.77
C PRO A 83 16.34 24.95 -54.26
N GLY A 84 17.31 25.58 -53.59
CA GLY A 84 17.54 25.42 -52.15
C GLY A 84 16.61 26.25 -51.23
N GLN A 85 15.75 27.11 -51.78
CA GLN A 85 14.78 27.91 -51.00
C GLN A 85 13.62 27.05 -50.50
N THR A 86 13.10 26.14 -51.34
CA THR A 86 11.99 25.24 -50.99
C THR A 86 12.39 24.28 -49.86
N GLU A 87 13.61 23.75 -49.88
CA GLU A 87 14.13 22.89 -48.81
C GLU A 87 14.23 23.63 -47.48
N ALA A 88 14.77 24.85 -47.46
CA ALA A 88 14.86 25.68 -46.26
C ALA A 88 13.48 26.05 -45.70
N GLU A 89 12.49 26.30 -46.58
CA GLU A 89 11.09 26.53 -46.17
C GLU A 89 10.48 25.29 -45.50
N ILE A 90 10.77 24.08 -46.01
CA ILE A 90 10.33 22.83 -45.41
C ILE A 90 10.99 22.62 -44.03
N VAL A 91 12.29 22.88 -43.91
CA VAL A 91 13.02 22.78 -42.63
C VAL A 91 12.43 23.75 -41.60
N LEU A 92 12.16 25.00 -41.98
CA LEU A 92 11.53 25.98 -41.09
C LEU A 92 10.14 25.51 -40.64
N LYS A 93 9.30 25.01 -41.55
CA LYS A 93 7.97 24.48 -41.21
C LYS A 93 8.06 23.31 -40.23
N LYS A 94 9.02 22.40 -40.41
CA LYS A 94 9.27 21.27 -39.49
C LYS A 94 9.69 21.76 -38.11
N ALA A 95 10.63 22.70 -38.02
CA ALA A 95 11.08 23.27 -36.75
C ALA A 95 9.92 23.96 -36.01
N GLN A 96 9.10 24.73 -36.72
CA GLN A 96 7.89 25.35 -36.15
C GLN A 96 6.86 24.33 -35.67
N ALA A 97 6.68 23.21 -36.39
CA ALA A 97 5.77 22.15 -35.97
C ALA A 97 6.24 21.46 -34.68
N ARG A 98 7.55 21.21 -34.56
CA ARG A 98 8.16 20.69 -33.33
C ARG A 98 7.99 21.64 -32.15
N LEU A 99 8.22 22.93 -32.37
CA LEU A 99 8.01 23.96 -31.34
C LEU A 99 6.55 23.95 -30.83
N ARG A 100 5.57 23.97 -31.74
CA ARG A 100 4.15 23.91 -31.36
C ARG A 100 3.81 22.66 -30.55
N HIS A 101 4.37 21.50 -30.93
CA HIS A 101 4.17 20.26 -30.19
C HIS A 101 4.74 20.34 -28.77
N ALA A 102 5.96 20.88 -28.63
CA ALA A 102 6.58 21.05 -27.31
C ALA A 102 5.78 22.02 -26.43
N GLU A 103 5.30 23.14 -27.00
CA GLU A 103 4.45 24.11 -26.32
C GLU A 103 3.12 23.49 -25.86
N GLU A 104 2.46 22.72 -26.73
CA GLU A 104 1.23 21.98 -26.38
C GLU A 104 1.47 21.01 -25.22
N LYS A 105 2.59 20.27 -25.24
CA LYS A 105 2.94 19.37 -24.13
C LYS A 105 3.18 20.10 -22.83
N VAL A 106 3.83 21.27 -22.85
CA VAL A 106 3.99 22.11 -21.65
C VAL A 106 2.64 22.50 -21.08
N GLU A 107 1.70 22.95 -21.89
CA GLU A 107 0.37 23.38 -21.42
C GLU A 107 -0.45 22.20 -20.86
N ILE A 108 -0.42 21.05 -21.53
CA ILE A 108 -1.04 19.83 -21.03
C ILE A 108 -0.45 19.45 -19.67
N THR A 109 0.88 19.37 -19.55
CA THR A 109 1.53 18.99 -18.29
C THR A 109 1.27 20.02 -17.18
N ARG A 110 1.24 21.32 -17.49
CA ARG A 110 0.86 22.37 -16.52
C ARG A 110 -0.56 22.20 -16.02
N ASN A 111 -1.50 21.92 -16.92
CA ASN A 111 -2.88 21.72 -16.54
C ASN A 111 -3.01 20.51 -15.60
N TRP A 112 -2.38 19.38 -15.94
CA TRP A 112 -2.35 18.20 -15.06
C TRP A 112 -1.68 18.48 -13.72
N LEU A 113 -0.59 19.25 -13.69
CA LEU A 113 0.09 19.61 -12.44
C LEU A 113 -0.79 20.48 -11.52
N ARG A 114 -1.76 21.21 -12.07
CA ARG A 114 -2.74 22.01 -11.33
C ARG A 114 -3.93 21.18 -10.86
N THR A 115 -4.50 20.36 -11.75
CA THR A 115 -5.73 19.60 -11.46
C THR A 115 -5.46 18.36 -10.62
N LEU A 116 -4.40 17.61 -10.91
CA LEU A 116 -4.14 16.33 -10.24
C LEU A 116 -4.01 16.45 -8.71
N PRO A 117 -3.32 17.46 -8.14
CA PRO A 117 -3.29 17.62 -6.69
C PRO A 117 -4.67 17.82 -6.06
N GLN A 118 -5.61 18.46 -6.76
CA GLN A 118 -6.97 18.67 -6.24
C GLN A 118 -7.71 17.33 -6.12
N GLU A 119 -7.68 16.52 -7.17
CA GLU A 119 -8.27 15.16 -7.18
C GLU A 119 -7.60 14.24 -6.15
N VAL A 120 -6.28 14.37 -5.98
CA VAL A 120 -5.52 13.61 -4.98
C VAL A 120 -5.95 13.98 -3.56
N GLN A 121 -6.20 15.26 -3.26
CA GLN A 121 -6.66 15.68 -1.93
C GLN A 121 -7.99 15.03 -1.53
N GLU A 122 -8.90 14.80 -2.49
CA GLU A 122 -10.16 14.11 -2.24
C GLU A 122 -9.95 12.63 -1.84
N CYS A 123 -8.94 11.98 -2.43
CA CYS A 123 -8.57 10.60 -2.09
C CYS A 123 -7.70 10.49 -0.82
N GLU A 124 -6.89 11.50 -0.52
CA GLU A 124 -5.99 11.50 0.64
C GLU A 124 -6.74 11.46 1.97
N GLY A 125 -7.90 12.12 2.08
CA GLY A 125 -8.71 12.10 3.30
C GLY A 125 -9.13 10.69 3.72
N PRO A 126 -9.83 9.93 2.86
CA PRO A 126 -10.17 8.53 3.09
C PRO A 126 -8.95 7.63 3.33
N LEU A 127 -7.86 7.83 2.58
CA LEU A 127 -6.61 7.07 2.74
C LEU A 127 -5.99 7.28 4.14
N ARG A 128 -5.92 8.53 4.61
CA ARG A 128 -5.42 8.85 5.96
C ARG A 128 -6.33 8.32 7.06
N GLN A 129 -7.65 8.37 6.86
CA GLN A 129 -8.61 7.80 7.80
C GLN A 129 -8.45 6.28 7.89
N LEU A 130 -8.30 5.60 6.75
CA LEU A 130 -8.05 4.17 6.70
C LEU A 130 -6.71 3.81 7.37
N ALA A 131 -5.66 4.59 7.13
CA ALA A 131 -4.36 4.41 7.79
C ALA A 131 -4.50 4.52 9.32
N GLY A 132 -5.17 5.57 9.80
CA GLY A 132 -5.41 5.78 11.24
C GLY A 132 -6.22 4.65 11.88
N PHE A 133 -7.26 4.17 11.19
CA PHE A 133 -8.06 3.03 11.64
C PHE A 133 -7.24 1.74 11.75
N VAL A 134 -6.45 1.43 10.72
CA VAL A 134 -5.58 0.25 10.69
C VAL A 134 -4.48 0.32 11.75
N GLU A 135 -3.93 1.51 12.00
CA GLU A 135 -2.89 1.67 13.00
C GLU A 135 -3.42 1.68 14.43
N ALA A 136 -4.50 2.38 14.73
CA ALA A 136 -4.95 2.54 16.13
C ALA A 136 -6.02 1.51 16.50
N ASP A 137 -7.11 1.49 15.75
CA ASP A 137 -8.32 0.74 16.11
C ASP A 137 -8.12 -0.77 15.96
N LEU A 138 -7.40 -1.19 14.91
CA LEU A 138 -7.11 -2.61 14.70
C LEU A 138 -6.15 -3.18 15.76
N ARG A 139 -5.14 -2.41 16.18
CA ARG A 139 -4.26 -2.80 17.31
C ARG A 139 -5.05 -2.91 18.61
N HIS A 140 -5.96 -1.96 18.86
CA HIS A 140 -6.83 -2.00 20.03
C HIS A 140 -7.76 -3.23 20.00
N ALA A 141 -8.42 -3.50 18.87
CA ALA A 141 -9.29 -4.66 18.70
C ALA A 141 -8.53 -5.98 18.92
N ALA A 142 -7.30 -6.09 18.42
CA ALA A 142 -6.45 -7.26 18.64
C ALA A 142 -6.12 -7.46 20.14
N ALA A 143 -5.80 -6.38 20.86
CA ALA A 143 -5.52 -6.45 22.30
C ALA A 143 -6.75 -6.85 23.13
N VAL A 144 -7.94 -6.35 22.76
CA VAL A 144 -9.21 -6.76 23.40
C VAL A 144 -9.51 -8.23 23.13
N LEU A 145 -9.26 -8.73 21.91
CA LEU A 145 -9.39 -10.14 21.60
C LEU A 145 -8.40 -11.00 22.40
N ASP A 146 -7.15 -10.56 22.54
CA ASP A 146 -6.14 -11.24 23.35
C ASP A 146 -6.57 -11.39 24.81
N MET A 147 -7.08 -10.31 25.42
CA MET A 147 -7.60 -10.35 26.79
C MET A 147 -8.77 -11.32 26.92
N LYS A 148 -9.70 -11.33 25.95
CA LYS A 148 -10.87 -12.21 25.98
C LYS A 148 -10.49 -13.68 25.77
N ILE A 149 -9.55 -13.96 24.87
CA ILE A 149 -9.04 -15.32 24.63
C ILE A 149 -8.38 -15.83 25.92
N ALA A 150 -7.49 -15.05 26.54
CA ALA A 150 -6.83 -15.43 27.79
C ALA A 150 -7.82 -15.71 28.93
N ALA A 151 -8.86 -14.88 29.07
CA ALA A 151 -9.89 -15.09 30.09
C ALA A 151 -10.70 -16.38 29.86
N LEU A 152 -10.99 -16.71 28.60
CA LEU A 152 -11.70 -17.95 28.24
C LEU A 152 -10.81 -19.19 28.43
N GLU A 153 -9.52 -19.10 28.09
CA GLU A 153 -8.55 -20.19 28.34
C GLU A 153 -8.40 -20.47 29.84
N ALA A 154 -8.34 -19.42 30.67
CA ALA A 154 -8.33 -19.55 32.13
C ALA A 154 -9.62 -20.20 32.67
N TYR A 155 -10.77 -19.89 32.08
CA TYR A 155 -12.05 -20.49 32.46
C TYR A 155 -12.12 -21.98 32.12
N VAL A 156 -11.71 -22.37 30.91
CA VAL A 156 -11.70 -23.78 30.48
C VAL A 156 -10.74 -24.59 31.34
N SER A 157 -9.53 -24.10 31.59
CA SER A 157 -8.57 -24.79 32.46
C SER A 157 -9.05 -24.93 33.91
N ALA A 158 -9.73 -23.91 34.46
CA ALA A 158 -10.32 -24.01 35.80
C ALA A 158 -11.52 -24.98 35.86
N ALA A 159 -12.28 -25.12 34.77
CA ALA A 159 -13.36 -26.11 34.66
C ALA A 159 -12.82 -27.54 34.57
N ASP A 160 -11.75 -27.76 33.81
CA ASP A 160 -11.07 -29.06 33.72
C ASP A 160 -10.48 -29.49 35.07
N VAL A 161 -9.83 -28.59 35.81
CA VAL A 161 -9.28 -28.88 37.15
C VAL A 161 -10.37 -29.26 38.16
N ARG A 162 -11.56 -28.68 38.07
CA ARG A 162 -12.73 -29.08 38.90
C ARG A 162 -13.35 -30.41 38.46
N GLY A 163 -13.07 -30.86 37.24
CA GLY A 163 -13.51 -32.13 36.68
C GLY A 163 -12.55 -33.29 36.92
N SER A 164 -11.33 -33.05 37.44
CA SER A 164 -10.44 -34.12 37.88
C SER A 164 -11.08 -34.86 39.07
N PRO A 165 -11.25 -36.19 39.00
CA PRO A 165 -11.73 -36.96 40.13
C PRO A 165 -10.70 -36.85 41.27
N ASP A 166 -11.21 -36.51 42.44
CA ASP A 166 -10.55 -36.59 43.74
C ASP A 166 -9.70 -37.88 43.81
N PRO A 167 -8.39 -37.83 44.16
CA PRO A 167 -7.64 -39.05 44.39
C PRO A 167 -8.33 -39.79 45.54
N ALA A 168 -8.84 -40.98 45.24
CA ALA A 168 -9.59 -41.82 46.16
C ALA A 168 -8.95 -41.83 47.57
N PRO A 169 -9.76 -41.70 48.64
CA PRO A 169 -9.23 -41.68 50.00
C PRO A 169 -8.49 -42.99 50.32
N PRO A 170 -7.43 -42.96 51.15
CA PRO A 170 -6.74 -44.18 51.55
C PRO A 170 -7.68 -45.02 52.42
N ALA A 171 -8.04 -46.20 51.92
CA ALA A 171 -8.72 -47.21 52.71
C ALA A 171 -7.72 -47.83 53.71
N GLU A 172 -7.64 -47.26 54.92
CA GLU A 172 -6.98 -47.89 56.06
C GLU A 172 -7.97 -48.78 56.86
N GLN A 173 -7.74 -50.09 56.71
CA GLN A 173 -7.62 -51.12 57.76
C GLN A 173 -8.78 -51.45 58.74
N VAL A 174 -9.20 -52.73 58.75
CA VAL A 174 -9.40 -53.59 59.95
C VAL A 174 -9.26 -55.05 59.48
N SER A 175 -8.12 -55.74 59.63
CA SER A 175 -7.60 -56.46 60.80
C SER A 175 -8.60 -57.39 61.52
N GLN A 176 -8.61 -58.68 61.17
CA GLN A 176 -8.85 -59.77 62.12
C GLN A 176 -7.74 -60.82 61.97
N ALA A 177 -6.96 -60.94 63.05
CA ALA A 177 -5.88 -61.89 63.32
C ALA A 177 -6.42 -63.06 64.20
N PRO A 178 -5.64 -64.06 64.66
CA PRO A 178 -4.58 -64.86 63.99
C PRO A 178 -4.62 -66.40 64.33
N THR A 179 -4.06 -67.23 63.42
CA THR A 179 -3.15 -68.43 63.59
C THR A 179 -3.51 -69.61 64.57
N PRO A 180 -2.80 -70.79 64.59
CA PRO A 180 -1.55 -71.22 63.90
C PRO A 180 -1.45 -72.67 63.35
N LYS A 181 -0.45 -72.88 62.45
CA LYS A 181 0.49 -74.03 62.23
C LYS A 181 -0.10 -75.45 62.02
N GLU A 182 0.40 -76.33 61.14
CA GLU A 182 1.78 -76.84 61.05
C GLU A 182 1.95 -77.78 59.83
N GLN A 183 3.08 -77.61 59.12
CA GLN A 183 4.01 -78.57 58.46
C GLN A 183 3.54 -79.81 57.65
N THR A 184 4.23 -79.93 56.51
CA THR A 184 4.51 -81.05 55.57
C THR A 184 4.99 -82.36 56.27
N PRO A 185 5.06 -83.52 55.57
CA PRO A 185 5.76 -83.77 54.29
C PRO A 185 4.86 -84.21 53.13
#